data_AF-A0A2V1NGZ8-F1
#
_entry.id   AF-A0A2V1NGZ8-F1
#
_cell.length_a   1.000
_cell.length_b   1.000
_cell.length_c   1.000
_cell.angle_alpha   90.00
_cell.angle_beta   90.00
_cell.angle_gamma   90.00
#
_symmetry.space_group_name_H-M   'P 1'
#
loop_
_entity.id
_entity.type
_entity.pdbx_description
1 polymer ?
#
loop_
_entity_poly.entity_id
_entity_poly.type
_entity_poly.pdbx_seq_one_letter_code
_entity_poly.pdbx_strand_id
1 'polypeptide(L)'
;MRRLTRATLLLTTAALTPTLLFTSPAFATTPASASTSASTSATVSTEVPVDDMSLDELRIAVLRLMASPISGKAVAREANKALDGTADDLRNFLKTGYRLAQAEDDRVQISTILGRNPGKAVVRAAGKALDVNTPEVLRAFLATGYRLAQAEDDRVAVARILADPKTSPALHAAAQRVIDGTPEELRHFIEVGQYEV
;
A
#
# COMPACT_ATOMS: atom_id res chain seq x y z
N MET A 1 -34.19 13.07 -29.09
CA MET A 1 -33.95 14.40 -29.71
C MET A 1 -33.48 15.37 -28.64
N ARG A 2 -32.28 15.91 -28.82
CA ARG A 2 -31.62 16.87 -27.91
C ARG A 2 -32.20 18.27 -28.12
N ARG A 3 -32.51 18.99 -27.05
CA ARG A 3 -32.46 20.47 -27.00
C ARG A 3 -32.02 20.90 -25.59
N LEU A 4 -30.74 21.23 -25.47
CA LEU A 4 -30.17 21.94 -24.31
C LEU A 4 -30.07 23.41 -24.73
N THR A 5 -30.95 24.24 -24.18
CA THR A 5 -30.94 25.68 -24.38
C THR A 5 -29.96 26.31 -23.40
N ARG A 6 -28.98 27.03 -23.93
CA ARG A 6 -28.00 27.83 -23.17
C ARG A 6 -28.70 29.02 -22.51
N ALA A 7 -28.35 29.30 -21.25
CA ALA A 7 -28.64 30.57 -20.59
C ALA A 7 -27.35 31.12 -19.96
N THR A 8 -26.90 32.25 -20.50
CA THR A 8 -25.86 33.14 -19.97
C THR A 8 -26.48 34.17 -19.05
N LEU A 9 -25.89 34.46 -17.87
CA LEU A 9 -26.03 35.78 -17.24
C LEU A 9 -24.93 36.11 -16.20
N LEU A 10 -24.18 37.16 -16.55
CA LEU A 10 -23.58 38.28 -15.79
C LEU A 10 -22.93 38.15 -14.40
N LEU A 11 -21.72 38.74 -14.35
CA LEU A 11 -20.98 39.27 -13.21
C LEU A 11 -21.81 40.18 -12.28
N THR A 12 -21.55 40.08 -10.97
CA THR A 12 -21.54 41.24 -10.05
C THR A 12 -20.49 41.03 -8.94
N THR A 13 -19.63 42.03 -8.78
CA THR A 13 -18.59 42.18 -7.74
C THR A 13 -19.18 42.59 -6.39
N ALA A 14 -18.66 42.04 -5.29
CA ALA A 14 -18.75 42.67 -3.97
C ALA A 14 -17.58 42.21 -3.08
N ALA A 15 -16.78 43.18 -2.65
CA ALA A 15 -15.67 43.02 -1.71
C ALA A 15 -16.19 42.87 -0.28
N LEU A 16 -15.52 42.05 0.53
CA LEU A 16 -15.62 42.16 1.99
C LEU A 16 -14.33 41.65 2.64
N THR A 17 -13.53 42.59 3.14
CA THR A 17 -12.36 42.36 3.99
C THR A 17 -12.81 42.28 5.45
N PRO A 18 -12.62 41.17 6.17
CA PRO A 18 -12.77 41.17 7.62
C PRO A 18 -11.45 41.58 8.29
N THR A 19 -11.40 42.81 8.78
CA THR A 19 -10.42 43.28 9.77
C THR A 19 -10.77 42.71 11.14
N LEU A 20 -10.03 41.70 11.60
CA LEU A 20 -10.12 41.24 12.99
C LEU A 20 -9.12 42.03 13.84
N LEU A 21 -9.68 43.01 14.54
CA LEU A 21 -9.11 43.72 15.68
C LEU A 21 -9.02 42.73 16.86
N PHE A 22 -7.82 42.37 17.32
CA PHE A 22 -7.68 41.65 18.59
C PHE A 22 -6.76 42.38 19.56
N THR A 23 -7.42 42.84 20.61
CA THR A 23 -6.99 43.41 21.87
C THR A 23 -5.68 42.83 22.42
N SER A 24 -4.76 43.71 22.79
CA SER A 24 -3.53 43.39 23.51
C SER A 24 -3.80 43.23 25.02
N PRO A 25 -3.25 42.23 25.70
CA PRO A 25 -2.94 42.32 27.12
C PRO A 25 -1.44 42.57 27.31
N ALA A 26 -1.13 43.58 28.12
CA ALA A 26 0.20 43.86 28.63
C ALA A 26 0.57 42.83 29.71
N PHE A 27 1.71 42.16 29.55
CA PHE A 27 2.40 41.45 30.63
C PHE A 27 3.86 41.91 30.65
N ALA A 28 4.25 42.52 31.77
CA ALA A 28 5.64 42.66 32.17
C ALA A 28 6.13 41.32 32.74
N THR A 29 7.38 40.93 32.47
CA THR A 29 8.34 40.26 33.39
C THR A 29 9.28 39.26 32.68
N THR A 30 10.59 39.48 32.92
CA THR A 30 11.78 38.60 32.79
C THR A 30 12.26 38.08 31.43
N PRO A 31 13.55 38.29 31.07
CA PRO A 31 14.23 37.48 30.07
C PRO A 31 14.75 36.21 30.74
N ALA A 32 13.97 35.13 30.68
CA ALA A 32 14.47 33.80 30.96
C ALA A 32 14.56 33.06 29.62
N SER A 33 15.79 32.78 29.20
CA SER A 33 16.10 31.90 28.08
C SER A 33 15.31 30.60 28.20
N ALA A 34 14.35 30.40 27.32
CA ALA A 34 13.76 29.10 27.03
C ALA A 34 13.92 28.89 25.53
N SER A 35 15.05 28.28 25.16
CA SER A 35 15.27 27.67 23.86
C SER A 35 14.19 26.62 23.62
N THR A 36 13.07 27.04 23.04
CA THR A 36 12.08 26.12 22.50
C THR A 36 12.44 25.96 21.03
N SER A 37 13.41 25.08 20.76
CA SER A 37 13.59 24.54 19.43
C SER A 37 12.29 23.88 19.04
N ALA A 38 11.48 24.57 18.23
CA ALA A 38 10.44 23.92 17.47
C ALA A 38 11.15 22.87 16.62
N SER A 39 11.08 21.60 17.04
CA SER A 39 11.35 20.47 16.17
C SER A 39 10.32 20.51 15.06
N THR A 40 10.57 21.33 14.04
CA THR A 40 10.24 20.96 12.68
C THR A 40 11.03 19.69 12.39
N SER A 41 10.45 18.54 12.72
CA SER A 41 10.78 17.30 12.04
C SER A 41 10.24 17.40 10.62
N ALA A 42 10.75 18.37 9.86
CA ALA A 42 10.89 18.22 8.44
C ALA A 42 11.94 17.12 8.32
N THR A 43 11.47 15.89 8.17
CA THR A 43 12.27 14.84 7.53
C THR A 43 12.61 15.39 6.15
N VAL A 44 13.69 16.16 6.08
CA VAL A 44 14.49 16.27 4.87
C VAL A 44 14.98 14.85 4.69
N SER A 45 14.23 14.07 3.92
CA SER A 45 14.83 12.97 3.19
C SER A 45 15.90 13.65 2.34
N THR A 46 17.12 13.73 2.85
CA THR A 46 18.31 14.07 2.08
C THR A 46 18.61 12.87 1.17
N GLU A 47 17.61 12.49 0.38
CA GLU A 47 17.78 11.55 -0.70
C GLU A 47 18.25 12.40 -1.86
N VAL A 48 19.55 12.34 -2.15
CA VAL A 48 20.14 12.95 -3.34
C VAL A 48 19.23 12.57 -4.51
N PRO A 49 18.66 13.53 -5.26
CA PRO A 49 17.85 13.22 -6.42
C PRO A 49 18.61 12.28 -7.34
N VAL A 50 17.94 11.27 -7.91
CA VAL A 50 18.59 10.25 -8.77
C VAL A 50 19.43 10.88 -9.90
N ASP A 51 19.06 12.08 -10.34
CA ASP A 51 19.81 12.85 -11.34
C ASP A 51 21.19 13.33 -10.87
N ASP A 52 21.33 13.65 -9.59
CA ASP A 52 22.56 14.20 -8.99
C ASP A 52 23.49 13.10 -8.46
N MET A 53 23.01 11.85 -8.42
CA MET A 53 23.80 10.70 -7.98
C MET A 53 24.97 10.44 -8.93
N SER A 54 26.13 10.17 -8.33
CA SER A 54 27.30 9.67 -9.06
C SER A 54 27.03 8.26 -9.60
N LEU A 55 27.80 7.87 -10.62
CA LEU A 55 27.65 6.54 -11.22
C LEU A 55 27.87 5.40 -10.20
N ASP A 56 28.78 5.56 -9.23
CA ASP A 56 29.01 4.55 -8.20
C ASP A 56 27.82 4.46 -7.23
N GLU A 57 27.23 5.59 -6.83
CA GLU A 57 26.02 5.62 -6.01
C GLU A 57 24.82 5.00 -6.73
N LEU A 58 24.67 5.25 -8.03
CA LEU A 58 23.62 4.64 -8.85
C LEU A 58 23.76 3.11 -8.88
N ARG A 59 24.99 2.59 -9.06
CA ARG A 59 25.26 1.15 -9.01
C ARG A 59 24.95 0.56 -7.64
N ILE A 60 25.37 1.22 -6.56
CA ILE A 60 25.09 0.79 -5.19
C ILE A 60 23.57 0.76 -4.92
N ALA A 61 22.83 1.78 -5.39
CA ALA A 61 21.38 1.85 -5.23
C ALA A 61 20.68 0.69 -5.94
N VAL A 62 21.06 0.39 -7.19
CA VAL A 62 20.51 -0.73 -7.95
C VAL A 62 20.86 -2.08 -7.29
N LEU A 63 22.09 -2.28 -6.83
CA LEU A 63 22.49 -3.51 -6.15
C LEU A 63 21.75 -3.70 -4.82
N ARG A 64 21.54 -2.62 -4.05
CA ARG A 64 20.75 -2.65 -2.82
C ARG A 64 19.29 -3.01 -3.10
N LEU A 65 18.75 -2.51 -4.20
CA LEU A 65 17.41 -2.85 -4.66
C LEU A 65 17.32 -4.34 -4.97
N MET A 66 18.26 -4.89 -5.74
CA MET A 66 18.30 -6.31 -6.07
C MET A 66 18.46 -7.22 -4.84
N ALA A 67 19.20 -6.77 -3.82
CA ALA A 67 19.36 -7.51 -2.57
C ALA A 67 18.11 -7.51 -1.67
N SER A 68 17.11 -6.66 -1.97
CA SER A 68 15.85 -6.65 -1.24
C SER A 68 15.09 -7.95 -1.48
N PRO A 69 14.50 -8.58 -0.43
CA PRO A 69 13.68 -9.79 -0.58
C PRO A 69 12.42 -9.57 -1.42
N ILE A 70 12.06 -8.32 -1.70
CA ILE A 70 10.90 -7.93 -2.51
C ILE A 70 11.22 -7.98 -4.02
N SER A 71 12.50 -8.09 -4.39
CA SER A 71 12.93 -8.05 -5.79
C SER A 71 12.73 -9.40 -6.48
N GLY A 72 11.92 -9.40 -7.54
CA GLY A 72 11.65 -10.58 -8.33
C GLY A 72 12.55 -10.72 -9.56
N LYS A 73 12.18 -11.65 -10.44
CA LYS A 73 12.99 -12.02 -11.62
C LYS A 73 13.02 -10.89 -12.65
N ALA A 74 11.92 -10.18 -12.84
CA ALA A 74 11.85 -9.08 -13.78
C ALA A 74 12.70 -7.89 -13.30
N VAL A 75 12.61 -7.53 -12.01
CA VAL A 75 13.47 -6.51 -11.41
C VAL A 75 14.94 -6.87 -11.58
N ALA A 76 15.34 -8.10 -11.29
CA ALA A 76 16.73 -8.54 -11.45
C ALA A 76 17.21 -8.46 -12.91
N ARG A 77 16.36 -8.84 -13.87
CA ARG A 77 16.67 -8.78 -15.30
C ARG A 77 16.90 -7.34 -15.78
N GLU A 78 15.98 -6.43 -15.47
CA GLU A 78 16.10 -5.03 -15.89
C GLU A 78 17.22 -4.29 -15.13
N ALA A 79 17.46 -4.65 -13.87
CA ALA A 79 18.56 -4.10 -13.08
C ALA A 79 19.92 -4.50 -13.65
N ASN A 80 20.14 -5.77 -14.01
CA ASN A 80 21.38 -6.22 -14.65
C ASN A 80 21.60 -5.50 -15.99
N LYS A 81 20.54 -5.36 -16.80
CA LYS A 81 20.62 -4.60 -18.05
C LYS A 81 21.04 -3.14 -17.83
N ALA A 82 20.58 -2.50 -16.75
CA ALA A 82 20.98 -1.14 -16.40
C ALA A 82 22.42 -1.08 -15.88
N LEU A 83 22.87 -2.08 -15.12
CA LEU A 83 24.25 -2.19 -14.61
C LEU A 83 25.29 -2.39 -15.72
N ASP A 84 24.92 -3.12 -16.78
CA ASP A 84 25.75 -3.33 -17.97
C ASP A 84 25.78 -2.08 -18.91
N GLY A 85 24.95 -1.07 -18.62
CA GLY A 85 24.78 0.13 -19.42
C GLY A 85 25.54 1.36 -18.91
N THR A 86 24.98 2.52 -19.24
CA THR A 86 25.52 3.85 -18.88
C THR A 86 24.90 4.39 -17.58
N ALA A 87 25.43 5.51 -17.08
CA ALA A 87 24.84 6.22 -15.93
C ALA A 87 23.37 6.62 -16.21
N ASP A 88 23.04 7.00 -17.44
CA ASP A 88 21.68 7.36 -17.81
C ASP A 88 20.73 6.16 -17.82
N ASP A 89 21.24 4.96 -18.17
CA ASP A 89 20.45 3.72 -18.09
C ASP A 89 20.11 3.38 -16.63
N LEU A 90 21.07 3.54 -15.71
CA LEU A 90 20.86 3.37 -14.28
C LEU A 90 19.83 4.36 -13.73
N ARG A 91 19.92 5.64 -14.12
CA ARG A 91 18.94 6.66 -13.73
C ARG A 91 17.55 6.36 -14.26
N ASN A 92 17.44 5.99 -15.54
CA ASN A 92 16.18 5.63 -16.17
C ASN A 92 15.55 4.41 -15.49
N PHE A 93 16.35 3.40 -15.15
CA PHE A 93 15.89 2.25 -14.40
C PHE A 93 15.34 2.67 -13.03
N LEU A 94 16.09 3.43 -12.23
CA LEU A 94 15.64 3.84 -10.90
C LEU A 94 14.39 4.74 -10.94
N LYS A 95 14.25 5.58 -11.96
CA LYS A 95 13.10 6.50 -12.10
C LYS A 95 11.82 5.83 -12.56
N THR A 96 11.92 4.95 -13.57
CA THR A 96 10.75 4.39 -14.25
C THR A 96 10.83 2.88 -14.45
N GLY A 97 12.00 2.37 -14.85
CA GLY A 97 12.18 0.96 -15.18
C GLY A 97 11.88 0.02 -14.01
N TYR A 98 12.28 0.38 -12.79
CA TYR A 98 12.03 -0.39 -11.59
C TYR A 98 10.54 -0.62 -11.36
N ARG A 99 9.72 0.44 -11.43
CA ARG A 99 8.27 0.33 -11.18
C ARG A 99 7.60 -0.63 -12.18
N LEU A 100 8.02 -0.60 -13.44
CA LEU A 100 7.50 -1.49 -14.48
C LEU A 100 7.93 -2.94 -14.26
N ALA A 101 9.20 -3.16 -13.96
CA ALA A 101 9.73 -4.48 -13.65
C ALA A 101 9.06 -5.08 -12.40
N GLN A 102 8.86 -4.26 -11.37
CA GLN A 102 8.18 -4.65 -10.15
C GLN A 102 6.71 -5.02 -10.40
N ALA A 103 6.03 -4.30 -11.30
CA ALA A 103 4.66 -4.64 -11.69
C ALA A 103 4.58 -5.98 -12.43
N GLU A 104 5.57 -6.32 -13.27
CA GLU A 104 5.67 -7.66 -13.88
C GLU A 104 5.80 -8.74 -12.82
N ASP A 105 6.71 -8.55 -11.86
CA ASP A 105 6.89 -9.49 -10.74
C ASP A 105 5.62 -9.61 -9.89
N ASP A 106 4.93 -8.51 -9.59
CA ASP A 106 3.68 -8.51 -8.84
C ASP A 106 2.58 -9.29 -9.58
N ARG A 107 2.45 -9.13 -10.90
CA ARG A 107 1.48 -9.90 -11.71
C ARG A 107 1.75 -11.39 -11.64
N VAL A 108 3.01 -11.79 -11.71
CA VAL A 108 3.43 -13.19 -11.57
C VAL A 108 3.10 -13.71 -10.18
N GLN A 109 3.34 -12.91 -9.12
CA GLN A 109 3.00 -13.28 -7.76
C GLN A 109 1.49 -13.46 -7.58
N ILE A 110 0.66 -12.55 -8.11
CA ILE A 110 -0.80 -12.66 -8.05
C ILE A 110 -1.29 -13.88 -8.83
N SER A 111 -0.71 -14.15 -10.01
CA SER A 111 -1.04 -15.34 -10.80
C SER A 111 -0.65 -16.63 -10.05
N THR A 112 0.48 -16.61 -9.34
CA THR A 112 0.91 -17.72 -8.49
C THR A 112 -0.05 -17.96 -7.33
N ILE A 113 -0.55 -16.88 -6.70
CA ILE A 113 -1.60 -16.97 -5.66
C ILE A 113 -2.85 -17.63 -6.23
N LEU A 114 -3.32 -17.21 -7.41
CA LEU A 114 -4.47 -17.82 -8.09
C LEU A 114 -4.24 -19.30 -8.43
N GLY A 115 -3.01 -19.67 -8.81
CA GLY A 115 -2.62 -21.06 -9.10
C GLY A 115 -2.67 -22.00 -7.88
N ARG A 116 -2.71 -21.46 -6.65
CA ARG A 116 -2.84 -22.25 -5.41
C ARG A 116 -4.29 -22.56 -5.04
N ASN A 117 -5.23 -22.34 -5.96
CA ASN A 117 -6.67 -22.53 -5.76
C ASN A 117 -7.20 -21.84 -4.48
N PRO A 118 -7.03 -20.51 -4.36
CA PRO A 118 -7.47 -19.79 -3.18
C PRO A 118 -9.00 -19.70 -3.13
N GLY A 119 -9.53 -19.19 -2.02
CA GLY A 119 -10.96 -18.99 -1.85
C GLY A 119 -11.55 -17.95 -2.81
N LYS A 120 -12.90 -17.86 -2.82
CA LYS A 120 -13.63 -17.04 -3.79
C LYS A 120 -13.35 -15.54 -3.63
N ALA A 121 -13.14 -15.07 -2.41
CA ALA A 121 -12.85 -13.67 -2.15
C ALA A 121 -11.47 -13.28 -2.70
N VAL A 122 -10.45 -14.10 -2.45
CA VAL A 122 -9.12 -13.91 -3.03
C VAL A 122 -9.17 -13.96 -4.55
N VAL A 123 -9.86 -14.94 -5.15
CA VAL A 123 -10.00 -15.01 -6.63
C VAL A 123 -10.60 -13.73 -7.19
N ARG A 124 -11.68 -13.23 -6.57
CA ARG A 124 -12.35 -12.00 -7.00
C ARG A 124 -11.44 -10.77 -6.86
N ALA A 125 -10.73 -10.64 -5.75
CA ALA A 125 -9.88 -9.47 -5.50
C ALA A 125 -8.62 -9.49 -6.38
N ALA A 126 -7.98 -10.65 -6.54
CA ALA A 126 -6.85 -10.85 -7.44
C ALA A 126 -7.25 -10.61 -8.90
N GLY A 127 -8.40 -11.13 -9.34
CA GLY A 127 -8.94 -10.89 -10.69
C GLY A 127 -9.09 -9.40 -10.98
N LYS A 128 -9.74 -8.65 -10.08
CA LYS A 128 -9.87 -7.19 -10.22
C LYS A 128 -8.52 -6.48 -10.34
N ALA A 129 -7.52 -6.90 -9.55
CA ALA A 129 -6.19 -6.29 -9.62
C ALA A 129 -5.49 -6.56 -10.95
N LEU A 130 -5.62 -7.79 -11.47
CA LEU A 130 -5.09 -8.19 -12.78
C LEU A 130 -5.84 -7.56 -13.95
N ASP A 131 -7.14 -7.28 -13.81
CA ASP A 131 -7.95 -6.63 -14.83
C ASP A 131 -7.54 -5.15 -15.02
N VAL A 132 -7.28 -4.45 -13.91
CA VAL A 132 -6.81 -3.05 -13.96
C VAL A 132 -5.34 -2.97 -14.39
N ASN A 133 -4.51 -3.91 -13.92
CA ASN A 133 -3.14 -4.15 -14.38
C ASN A 133 -2.18 -2.95 -14.30
N THR A 134 -2.35 -2.08 -13.32
CA THR A 134 -1.45 -0.95 -13.04
C THR A 134 -0.51 -1.27 -11.86
N PRO A 135 0.75 -0.80 -11.86
CA PRO A 135 1.71 -1.05 -10.76
C PRO A 135 1.14 -0.76 -9.37
N GLU A 136 0.38 0.34 -9.24
CA GLU A 136 -0.17 0.80 -7.97
C GLU A 136 -1.22 -0.17 -7.42
N VAL A 137 -2.11 -0.65 -8.29
CA VAL A 137 -3.19 -1.58 -7.91
C VAL A 137 -2.65 -2.96 -7.59
N LEU A 138 -1.68 -3.44 -8.37
CA LEU A 138 -1.03 -4.74 -8.15
C LEU A 138 -0.30 -4.75 -6.79
N ARG A 139 0.49 -3.70 -6.51
CA ARG A 139 1.16 -3.52 -5.23
C ARG A 139 0.17 -3.38 -4.08
N ALA A 140 -0.90 -2.59 -4.25
CA ALA A 140 -1.90 -2.38 -3.21
C ALA A 140 -2.62 -3.69 -2.84
N PHE A 141 -2.94 -4.53 -3.84
CA PHE A 141 -3.48 -5.86 -3.60
C PHE A 141 -2.52 -6.72 -2.79
N LEU A 142 -1.25 -6.82 -3.20
CA LEU A 142 -0.28 -7.64 -2.47
C LEU A 142 0.01 -7.12 -1.06
N ALA A 143 0.04 -5.81 -0.87
CA ALA A 143 0.34 -5.19 0.42
C ALA A 143 -0.80 -5.33 1.43
N THR A 144 -2.05 -5.21 0.99
CA THR A 144 -3.21 -5.16 1.90
C THR A 144 -4.41 -5.96 1.41
N GLY A 145 -4.73 -5.89 0.12
CA GLY A 145 -5.93 -6.52 -0.45
C GLY A 145 -5.96 -8.04 -0.32
N TYR A 146 -4.82 -8.71 -0.49
CA TYR A 146 -4.69 -10.15 -0.37
C TYR A 146 -5.05 -10.62 1.04
N ARG A 147 -4.47 -10.00 2.07
CA ARG A 147 -4.74 -10.32 3.48
C ARG A 147 -6.22 -10.15 3.83
N LEU A 148 -6.85 -9.08 3.36
CA LEU A 148 -8.27 -8.83 3.61
C LEU A 148 -9.18 -9.83 2.89
N ALA A 149 -8.87 -10.15 1.64
CA ALA A 149 -9.62 -11.15 0.88
C ALA A 149 -9.47 -12.54 1.49
N GLN A 150 -8.27 -12.89 1.97
CA GLN A 150 -8.01 -14.14 2.67
C GLN A 150 -8.81 -14.23 3.98
N ALA A 151 -8.89 -13.14 4.74
CA ALA A 151 -9.73 -13.09 5.94
C ALA A 151 -11.22 -13.32 5.65
N GLU A 152 -11.73 -12.82 4.53
CA GLU A 152 -13.11 -13.08 4.11
C GLU A 152 -13.32 -14.56 3.79
N ASP A 153 -12.38 -15.18 3.06
CA ASP A 153 -12.43 -16.62 2.78
C ASP A 153 -12.31 -17.45 4.06
N ASP A 154 -11.44 -17.07 5.00
CA ASP A 154 -11.26 -17.75 6.28
C ASP A 154 -12.53 -17.62 7.15
N ARG A 155 -13.19 -16.46 7.20
CA ARG A 155 -14.50 -16.31 7.87
C ARG A 155 -15.56 -17.22 7.30
N VAL A 156 -15.61 -17.36 5.97
CA VAL A 156 -16.54 -18.29 5.31
C VAL A 156 -16.22 -19.73 5.69
N ALA A 157 -14.94 -20.10 5.81
CA ALA A 157 -14.55 -21.43 6.27
C ALA A 157 -14.97 -21.68 7.73
N VAL A 158 -14.74 -20.72 8.63
CA VAL A 158 -15.19 -20.81 10.04
C VAL A 158 -16.72 -20.91 10.12
N ALA A 159 -17.45 -20.10 9.37
CA ALA A 159 -18.91 -20.15 9.34
C ALA A 159 -19.45 -21.51 8.86
N ARG A 160 -18.75 -22.17 7.91
CA ARG A 160 -19.10 -23.54 7.49
C ARG A 160 -18.87 -24.56 8.58
N ILE A 161 -17.81 -24.43 9.38
CA ILE A 161 -17.56 -25.30 10.54
C ILE A 161 -18.69 -25.15 11.56
N LEU A 162 -19.12 -23.91 11.85
CA LEU A 162 -20.23 -23.64 12.77
C LEU A 162 -21.58 -24.17 12.25
N ALA A 163 -21.79 -24.16 10.93
CA ALA A 163 -23.02 -24.65 10.32
C ALA A 163 -23.07 -26.18 10.15
N ASP A 164 -21.93 -26.88 10.27
CA ASP A 164 -21.89 -28.33 10.13
C ASP A 164 -22.38 -29.02 11.42
N PRO A 165 -23.50 -29.77 11.38
CA PRO A 165 -24.05 -30.46 12.54
C PRO A 165 -23.14 -31.58 13.09
N LYS A 166 -22.10 -31.98 12.34
CA LYS A 166 -21.14 -33.00 12.76
C LYS A 166 -19.94 -32.44 13.52
N THR A 167 -19.82 -31.10 13.61
CA THR A 167 -18.73 -30.44 14.32
C THR A 167 -18.79 -30.78 15.82
N SER A 168 -17.64 -31.12 16.40
CA SER A 168 -17.54 -31.42 17.83
C SER A 168 -17.88 -30.18 18.67
N PRO A 169 -18.44 -30.32 19.89
CA PRO A 169 -18.74 -29.17 20.74
C PRO A 169 -17.52 -28.29 21.02
N ALA A 170 -16.34 -28.89 21.16
CA ALA A 170 -15.09 -28.17 21.41
C ALA A 170 -14.65 -27.35 20.19
N LEU A 171 -14.67 -27.95 18.99
CA LEU A 171 -14.35 -27.26 17.74
C LEU A 171 -15.37 -26.15 17.44
N HIS A 172 -16.65 -26.39 17.69
CA HIS A 172 -17.69 -25.37 17.53
C HIS A 172 -17.45 -24.17 18.46
N ALA A 173 -17.14 -24.42 19.74
CA ALA A 173 -16.82 -23.35 20.69
C ALA A 173 -15.55 -22.58 20.29
N ALA A 174 -14.56 -23.26 19.70
CA ALA A 174 -13.35 -22.61 19.19
C ALA A 174 -13.62 -21.74 17.96
N ALA A 175 -14.38 -22.25 16.98
CA ALA A 175 -14.81 -21.50 15.81
C ALA A 175 -15.63 -20.26 16.19
N GLN A 176 -16.50 -20.37 17.21
CA GLN A 176 -17.34 -19.25 17.68
C GLN A 176 -16.51 -18.11 18.29
N ARG A 177 -15.34 -18.41 18.85
CA ARG A 177 -14.45 -17.39 19.44
C ARG A 177 -13.74 -16.55 18.38
N VAL A 178 -13.45 -17.13 17.22
CA VAL A 178 -12.60 -16.48 16.20
C VAL A 178 -13.38 -15.86 15.05
N ILE A 179 -14.67 -16.17 14.88
CA ILE A 179 -15.46 -15.72 13.72
C ILE A 179 -15.49 -14.20 13.54
N ASP A 180 -15.53 -13.46 14.65
CA ASP A 180 -15.51 -11.99 14.69
C ASP A 180 -14.10 -11.42 14.97
N GLY A 181 -13.09 -12.28 14.95
CA GLY A 181 -11.70 -11.97 15.26
C GLY A 181 -10.95 -11.26 14.12
N THR A 182 -9.65 -11.04 14.37
CA THR A 182 -8.75 -10.44 13.39
C THR A 182 -8.44 -11.42 12.25
N PRO A 183 -8.00 -10.93 11.06
CA PRO A 183 -7.52 -11.79 9.99
C PRO A 183 -6.49 -12.83 10.43
N GLU A 184 -5.61 -12.45 11.36
CA GLU A 184 -4.55 -13.29 11.88
C GLU A 184 -5.10 -14.40 12.79
N GLU A 185 -6.10 -14.09 13.62
CA GLU A 185 -6.79 -15.08 14.47
C GLU A 185 -7.58 -16.09 13.64
N LEU A 186 -8.32 -15.62 12.63
CA LEU A 186 -9.03 -16.47 11.68
C LEU A 186 -8.05 -17.40 10.95
N ARG A 187 -6.95 -16.84 10.46
CA ARG A 187 -5.94 -17.60 9.73
C ARG A 187 -5.31 -18.68 10.59
N HIS A 188 -4.91 -18.31 11.80
CA HIS A 188 -4.31 -19.24 12.74
C HIS A 188 -5.27 -20.38 13.12
N PHE A 189 -6.55 -20.09 13.32
CA PHE A 189 -7.55 -21.12 13.58
C PHE A 189 -7.71 -22.10 12.42
N ILE A 190 -7.78 -21.62 11.18
CA ILE A 190 -7.89 -22.48 9.99
C ILE A 190 -6.62 -23.31 9.76
N GLU A 191 -5.44 -22.75 10.00
CA GLU A 191 -4.18 -23.47 9.75
C GLU A 191 -3.82 -24.46 10.86
N VAL A 192 -4.07 -24.11 12.12
CA VAL A 192 -3.58 -24.84 13.28
C VAL A 192 -4.71 -25.13 14.26
N GLY A 193 -5.43 -24.09 14.69
CA GLY A 193 -6.35 -24.19 15.83
C GLY A 193 -7.45 -25.24 15.68
N GLN A 194 -7.95 -25.49 14.46
CA GLN A 194 -8.98 -26.52 14.23
C GLN A 194 -8.50 -27.97 14.43
N TYR A 195 -7.18 -28.21 14.45
CA TYR A 195 -6.57 -29.53 14.62
C TYR A 195 -6.12 -29.81 16.07
N GLU A 196 -6.17 -28.79 16.92
CA GLU A 196 -5.76 -28.88 18.32
C GLU A 196 -6.94 -29.08 19.30
N VAL A 197 -8.18 -29.09 18.78
CA VAL A 197 -9.42 -29.17 19.58
C VAL A 197 -10.04 -30.56 19.63
#